data_AF-A0A2I0N8S9-F1
#
_entry.id   AF-A0A2I0N8S9-F1
#
_cell.length_a   1.000
_cell.length_b   1.000
_cell.length_c   1.000
_cell.angle_alpha   90.00
_cell.angle_beta   90.00
_cell.angle_gamma   90.00
#
_symmetry.space_group_name_H-M   'P 1'
#
loop_
_entity.id
_entity.type
_entity.pdbx_description
1 polymer ?
#
loop_
_entity_poly.entity_id
_entity_poly.type
_entity_poly.pdbx_seq_one_letter_code
_entity_poly.pdbx_strand_id
1 'polypeptide(L)'
;MTKRVKCPKCGTIVEVEEGAKPVCHSCGFGGQAKSKTPDKNTMKYVKSEAGGKMEKPMHPPIGRRTGKVRKPGIVLLLMIITFGIYGIIWYYCTFEELKNWRGQGWGGVLYLVFQFLFPIPLVAIPWLIPAYIGRMYEEDGREKPITGLSGFWIFVPLAGMIIWLVKVQKRLNEFWTAKDGGY
;
A
#
# COMPACT_ATOMS: atom_id res chain seq x y z
N MET A 1 0.58 -9.79 50.91
CA MET A 1 -0.78 -10.13 50.46
C MET A 1 -1.04 -9.42 49.13
N THR A 2 -1.90 -9.94 48.24
CA THR A 2 -2.24 -9.27 46.97
C THR A 2 -3.48 -8.39 47.15
N LYS A 3 -3.40 -7.11 46.73
CA LYS A 3 -4.52 -6.16 46.79
C LYS A 3 -5.08 -5.95 45.38
N ARG A 4 -6.40 -6.03 45.24
CA ARG A 4 -7.10 -5.65 44.00
C ARG A 4 -7.24 -4.14 43.96
N VAL A 5 -6.68 -3.51 42.93
CA VAL A 5 -6.80 -2.06 42.70
C VAL A 5 -7.35 -1.79 41.30
N LYS A 6 -8.16 -0.73 41.17
CA LYS A 6 -8.75 -0.34 39.89
C LYS A 6 -7.76 0.52 39.12
N CYS A 7 -7.47 0.16 37.86
CA CYS A 7 -6.59 0.96 37.01
C CYS A 7 -7.25 2.33 36.72
N PRO A 8 -6.56 3.46 36.97
CA PRO A 8 -7.11 4.80 36.73
C PRO A 8 -7.31 5.12 35.24
N LYS A 9 -6.65 4.39 34.34
CA LYS A 9 -6.65 4.68 32.90
C LYS A 9 -7.71 3.92 32.11
N CYS A 10 -8.03 2.68 32.50
CA CYS A 10 -8.97 1.82 31.77
C CYS A 10 -10.03 1.15 32.65
N GLY A 11 -10.00 1.35 33.96
CA GLY A 11 -10.97 0.76 34.88
C GLY A 11 -10.79 -0.75 35.14
N THR A 12 -9.85 -1.42 34.47
CA THR A 12 -9.54 -2.85 34.69
C THR A 12 -9.04 -3.07 36.12
N ILE A 13 -9.55 -4.12 36.77
CA ILE A 13 -9.11 -4.53 38.11
C ILE A 13 -7.80 -5.31 37.95
N VAL A 14 -6.73 -4.84 38.63
CA VAL A 14 -5.41 -5.48 38.64
C VAL A 14 -5.07 -5.93 40.05
N GLU A 15 -4.48 -7.11 40.14
CA GLU A 15 -3.93 -7.65 41.38
C GLU A 15 -2.49 -7.16 41.54
N VAL A 16 -2.19 -6.56 42.68
CA VAL A 16 -0.89 -5.93 42.95
C VAL A 16 -0.38 -6.43 44.28
N GLU A 17 0.86 -6.90 44.31
CA GLU A 17 1.55 -7.28 45.55
C GLU A 17 1.84 -6.03 46.40
N GLU A 18 1.66 -6.13 47.71
CA GLU A 18 1.93 -5.03 48.65
C GLU A 18 3.37 -4.51 48.49
N GLY A 19 3.50 -3.23 48.11
CA GLY A 19 4.78 -2.55 47.86
C GLY A 19 5.20 -2.47 46.39
N ALA A 20 4.52 -3.18 45.47
CA ALA A 20 4.81 -3.12 44.04
C ALA A 20 3.98 -2.03 43.32
N LYS A 21 4.55 -1.43 42.26
CA LYS A 21 3.84 -0.46 41.42
C LYS A 21 2.77 -1.19 40.59
N PRO A 22 1.53 -0.68 40.49
CA PRO A 22 0.45 -1.32 39.73
C PRO A 22 0.76 -1.30 38.23
N VAL A 23 0.93 -2.48 37.62
CA VAL A 23 1.09 -2.64 36.16
C VAL A 23 -0.20 -3.16 35.55
N CYS A 24 -0.75 -2.42 34.58
CA CYS A 24 -1.97 -2.81 33.87
C CYS A 24 -1.65 -3.42 32.51
N HIS A 25 -1.95 -4.71 32.36
CA HIS A 25 -1.78 -5.43 31.10
C HIS A 25 -2.78 -5.04 30.00
N SER A 26 -3.93 -4.45 30.36
CA SER A 26 -4.96 -4.03 29.40
C SER A 26 -4.59 -2.73 28.68
N CYS A 27 -4.05 -1.73 29.39
CA CYS A 27 -3.76 -0.41 28.82
C CYS A 27 -2.30 0.03 28.92
N GLY A 28 -1.42 -0.81 29.48
CA GLY A 28 0.00 -0.53 29.64
C GLY A 28 0.34 0.48 30.75
N PHE A 29 -0.61 0.81 31.64
CA PHE A 29 -0.35 1.73 32.75
C PHE A 29 0.70 1.14 33.71
N GLY A 30 1.79 1.87 33.98
CA GLY A 30 2.83 1.48 34.95
C GLY A 30 3.90 0.50 34.45
N GLY A 31 3.78 -0.05 33.24
CA GLY A 31 4.79 -0.96 32.68
C GLY A 31 6.01 -0.21 32.12
N GLN A 32 7.22 -0.50 32.60
CA GLN A 32 8.44 -0.10 31.91
C GLN A 32 8.68 -1.01 30.71
N ALA A 33 8.88 -0.43 29.53
CA ALA A 33 9.21 -1.16 28.31
C ALA A 33 10.57 -1.85 28.46
N LYS A 34 10.58 -3.17 28.73
CA LYS A 34 11.79 -3.97 28.58
C LYS A 34 12.16 -4.00 27.09
N SER A 35 13.22 -3.29 26.72
CA SER A 35 13.90 -3.45 25.45
C SER A 35 14.32 -4.91 25.31
N LYS A 36 13.75 -5.63 24.35
CA LYS A 36 14.33 -6.89 23.91
C LYS A 36 15.59 -6.53 23.13
N THR A 37 16.75 -6.87 23.67
CA THR A 37 18.02 -6.86 22.97
C THR A 37 17.85 -7.64 21.65
N PRO A 38 18.18 -7.05 20.48
CA PRO A 38 17.96 -7.72 19.21
C PRO A 38 18.85 -8.95 19.07
N ASP A 39 18.27 -10.00 18.50
CA ASP A 39 18.91 -11.26 18.15
C ASP A 39 20.10 -11.02 17.19
N LYS A 40 21.21 -11.72 17.42
CA LYS A 40 22.48 -11.57 16.69
C LYS A 40 22.35 -11.87 15.20
N ASN A 41 21.27 -12.53 14.79
CA ASN A 41 21.02 -12.88 13.39
C ASN A 41 20.56 -11.69 12.53
N THR A 42 20.11 -10.58 13.12
CA THR A 42 19.69 -9.38 12.38
C THR A 42 20.87 -8.52 11.90
N MET A 43 22.10 -8.75 12.39
CA MET A 43 23.28 -7.96 12.02
C MET A 43 23.89 -8.32 10.65
N LYS A 44 23.46 -9.40 9.99
CA LYS A 44 24.02 -9.80 8.68
C LYS A 44 23.65 -8.87 7.52
N TYR A 45 22.61 -8.04 7.66
CA TYR A 45 22.14 -7.15 6.58
C TYR A 45 22.66 -5.71 6.68
N VAL A 46 23.45 -5.37 7.72
CA VAL A 46 23.99 -4.01 7.89
C VAL A 46 25.49 -4.02 7.62
N LYS A 47 25.86 -4.30 6.37
CA LYS A 47 27.22 -4.03 5.90
C LYS A 47 27.21 -3.70 4.40
N SER A 48 26.83 -2.47 4.05
CA SER A 48 27.30 -1.83 2.82
C SER A 48 27.84 -0.45 3.17
N GLU A 49 29.17 -0.41 3.24
CA GLU A 49 30.07 0.63 2.72
C GLU A 49 29.68 2.11 2.89
N ALA A 50 30.54 2.77 3.66
CA ALA A 50 30.56 4.17 4.03
C ALA A 50 30.44 5.15 2.84
N GLY A 51 29.59 6.17 3.01
CA GLY A 51 29.69 7.43 2.27
C GLY A 51 28.36 8.06 1.85
N GLY A 52 27.65 8.71 2.78
CA GLY A 52 26.54 9.62 2.44
C GLY A 52 25.41 9.65 3.46
N LYS A 53 25.20 10.83 4.06
CA LYS A 53 24.10 11.23 4.96
C LYS A 53 23.23 10.11 5.56
N MET A 54 23.43 9.85 6.85
CA MET A 54 22.45 9.15 7.69
C MET A 54 21.16 9.96 7.79
N GLU A 55 20.22 9.75 6.87
CA GLU A 55 18.84 10.19 7.07
C GLU A 55 18.12 9.14 7.93
N LYS A 56 17.56 9.61 9.05
CA LYS A 56 17.07 8.80 10.16
C LYS A 56 16.14 7.68 9.69
N PRO A 57 16.22 6.46 10.26
CA PRO A 57 15.14 5.49 10.10
C PRO A 57 13.89 6.11 10.73
N MET A 58 12.96 6.60 9.91
CA MET A 58 11.67 7.07 10.38
C MET A 58 10.85 5.84 10.78
N HIS A 59 11.12 5.34 11.98
CA HIS A 59 10.17 4.48 12.68
C HIS A 59 8.85 5.26 12.69
N PRO A 60 7.71 4.65 12.31
CA PRO A 60 6.44 5.30 12.48
C PRO A 60 6.32 5.72 13.97
N PRO A 61 5.96 6.97 14.30
CA PRO A 61 5.60 7.33 15.66
C PRO A 61 4.57 6.31 16.13
N ILE A 62 4.84 5.76 17.31
CA ILE A 62 4.06 4.72 17.97
C ILE A 62 2.61 5.23 18.02
N GLY A 63 1.74 4.65 17.19
CA GLY A 63 0.34 5.05 17.04
C GLY A 63 -0.17 5.32 15.61
N ARG A 64 0.65 5.28 14.56
CA ARG A 64 0.13 5.37 13.18
C ARG A 64 -0.65 4.12 12.76
N ARG A 65 -1.87 4.31 12.23
CA ARG A 65 -2.71 3.24 11.67
C ARG A 65 -1.92 2.48 10.60
N THR A 66 -1.66 1.21 10.84
CA THR A 66 -1.10 0.27 9.86
C THR A 66 -2.13 0.02 8.76
N GLY A 67 -1.68 -0.05 7.50
CA GLY A 67 -2.55 -0.34 6.36
C GLY A 67 -3.24 -1.71 6.50
N LYS A 68 -4.37 -1.89 5.81
CA LYS A 68 -5.08 -3.18 5.83
C LYS A 68 -4.40 -4.18 4.89
N VAL A 69 -4.07 -5.37 5.40
CA VAL A 69 -3.59 -6.47 4.55
C VAL A 69 -4.74 -6.96 3.67
N ARG A 70 -4.53 -6.94 2.36
CA ARG A 70 -5.53 -7.35 1.36
C ARG A 70 -5.00 -8.49 0.51
N LYS A 71 -5.81 -9.53 0.32
CA LYS A 71 -5.48 -10.64 -0.59
C LYS A 71 -5.61 -10.16 -2.04
N PRO A 72 -4.57 -10.24 -2.88
CA PRO A 72 -4.61 -9.73 -4.26
C PRO A 72 -5.76 -10.33 -5.10
N GLY A 73 -6.02 -11.63 -4.95
CA GLY A 73 -7.11 -12.30 -5.69
C GLY A 73 -8.51 -11.78 -5.32
N ILE A 74 -8.74 -11.43 -4.05
CA ILE A 74 -10.02 -10.84 -3.61
C ILE A 74 -10.17 -9.42 -4.14
N VAL A 75 -9.08 -8.64 -4.14
CA VAL A 75 -9.09 -7.29 -4.74
C VAL A 75 -9.47 -7.35 -6.20
N LEU A 76 -8.84 -8.25 -6.97
CA LEU A 76 -9.15 -8.44 -8.39
C LEU A 76 -10.60 -8.89 -8.60
N LEU A 77 -11.07 -9.88 -7.84
CA LEU A 77 -12.45 -10.37 -7.92
C LEU A 77 -13.46 -9.25 -7.66
N LEU A 78 -13.25 -8.45 -6.62
CA LEU A 78 -14.12 -7.32 -6.29
C LEU A 78 -14.08 -6.24 -7.37
N MET A 79 -12.92 -5.96 -7.97
CA MET A 79 -12.82 -5.04 -9.09
C MET A 79 -13.67 -5.50 -10.28
N ILE A 80 -13.69 -6.80 -10.58
CA ILE A 80 -14.47 -7.35 -11.70
C ILE A 80 -15.98 -7.31 -11.37
N ILE A 81 -16.39 -7.83 -10.22
CA ILE A 81 -17.82 -7.91 -9.81
C ILE A 81 -18.45 -6.53 -9.71
N THR A 82 -17.69 -5.52 -9.28
CA THR A 82 -18.18 -4.16 -9.13
C THR A 82 -17.94 -3.27 -10.36
N PHE A 83 -17.55 -3.86 -11.49
CA PHE A 83 -17.25 -3.14 -12.74
C PHE A 83 -16.29 -1.94 -12.52
N GLY A 84 -15.26 -2.14 -11.69
CA GLY A 84 -14.23 -1.14 -11.41
C GLY A 84 -14.55 -0.16 -10.28
N ILE A 85 -15.78 -0.12 -9.74
CA ILE A 85 -16.15 0.77 -8.61
C ILE A 85 -15.28 0.48 -7.39
N TYR A 86 -15.07 -0.79 -7.07
CA TYR A 86 -14.16 -1.18 -5.98
C TYR A 86 -12.72 -0.73 -6.23
N GLY A 87 -12.29 -0.62 -7.49
CA GLY A 87 -10.97 -0.09 -7.85
C GLY A 87 -10.78 1.34 -7.32
N ILE A 88 -11.77 2.20 -7.51
CA ILE A 88 -11.75 3.59 -7.02
C ILE A 88 -11.64 3.62 -5.48
N ILE A 89 -12.40 2.78 -4.79
CA ILE A 89 -12.35 2.66 -3.32
C ILE A 89 -10.98 2.16 -2.87
N TRP A 90 -10.44 1.15 -3.55
CA TRP A 90 -9.14 0.59 -3.25
C TRP A 90 -8.02 1.62 -3.44
N TYR A 91 -8.05 2.40 -4.51
CA TYR A 91 -7.11 3.49 -4.75
C TYR A 91 -7.19 4.55 -3.66
N TYR A 92 -8.40 5.01 -3.31
CA TYR A 92 -8.61 5.93 -2.20
C TYR A 92 -7.95 5.42 -0.91
N CYS A 93 -8.26 4.19 -0.50
CA CYS A 93 -7.70 3.62 0.72
C CYS A 93 -6.17 3.48 0.66
N THR A 94 -5.64 3.06 -0.49
CA THR A 94 -4.19 2.85 -0.67
C THR A 94 -3.42 4.16 -0.57
N PHE A 95 -3.89 5.22 -1.23
CA PHE A 95 -3.25 6.54 -1.10
C PHE A 95 -3.39 7.12 0.31
N GLU A 96 -4.53 6.94 0.96
CA GLU A 96 -4.73 7.40 2.34
C GLU A 96 -3.80 6.64 3.31
N GLU A 97 -3.64 5.33 3.14
CA GLU A 97 -2.69 4.52 3.92
C GLU A 97 -1.23 4.95 3.68
N LEU A 98 -0.84 5.16 2.42
CA LEU A 98 0.49 5.64 2.05
C LEU A 98 0.77 7.03 2.62
N LYS A 99 -0.17 7.98 2.52
CA LYS A 99 -0.04 9.31 3.09
C LYS A 99 0.07 9.25 4.62
N ASN A 100 -0.78 8.46 5.27
CA ASN A 100 -0.73 8.30 6.72
C ASN A 100 0.61 7.72 7.17
N TRP A 101 1.11 6.68 6.50
CA TRP A 101 2.38 6.05 6.83
C TRP A 101 3.58 6.97 6.60
N ARG A 102 3.66 7.60 5.43
CA ARG A 102 4.81 8.44 5.02
C ARG A 102 4.74 9.85 5.60
N GLY A 103 3.55 10.32 6.00
CA GLY A 103 3.32 11.71 6.43
C GLY A 103 3.39 12.74 5.29
N GLN A 104 3.63 12.30 4.05
CA GLN A 104 3.81 13.16 2.88
C GLN A 104 3.27 12.51 1.61
N GLY A 105 2.91 13.34 0.61
CA GLY A 105 2.45 12.90 -0.71
C GLY A 105 0.93 12.87 -0.88
N TRP A 106 0.47 12.17 -1.93
CA TRP A 106 -0.93 12.11 -2.33
C TRP A 106 -1.78 11.32 -1.33
N GLY A 107 -2.86 11.94 -0.84
CA GLY A 107 -3.88 11.26 -0.03
C GLY A 107 -5.03 10.72 -0.85
N GLY A 108 -5.90 9.92 -0.24
CA GLY A 108 -7.05 9.33 -0.91
C GLY A 108 -8.02 10.39 -1.43
N VAL A 109 -8.29 11.42 -0.64
CA VAL A 109 -9.17 12.53 -1.04
C VAL A 109 -8.62 13.26 -2.27
N LEU A 110 -7.31 13.50 -2.31
CA LEU A 110 -6.67 14.14 -3.46
C LEU A 110 -6.83 13.27 -4.71
N TYR A 111 -6.65 11.95 -4.59
CA TYR A 111 -6.92 11.01 -5.68
C TYR A 111 -8.37 11.14 -6.20
N LEU A 112 -9.38 11.20 -5.32
CA LEU A 112 -10.79 11.31 -5.75
C LEU A 112 -11.07 12.62 -6.49
N VAL A 113 -10.57 13.75 -5.99
CA VAL A 113 -10.70 15.05 -6.67
C VAL A 113 -10.14 14.93 -8.07
N PHE A 114 -8.90 14.44 -8.20
CA PHE A 114 -8.28 14.26 -9.50
C PHE A 114 -9.08 13.30 -10.38
N GLN A 115 -9.50 12.15 -9.85
CA GLN A 115 -10.21 11.09 -10.58
C GLN A 115 -11.48 11.59 -11.27
N PHE A 116 -12.23 12.49 -10.65
CA PHE A 116 -13.50 13.00 -11.19
C PHE A 116 -13.36 14.32 -11.95
N LEU A 117 -12.39 15.17 -11.61
CA LEU A 117 -12.22 16.48 -12.27
C LEU A 117 -11.31 16.43 -13.50
N PHE A 118 -10.45 15.42 -13.62
CA PHE A 118 -9.49 15.32 -14.71
C PHE A 118 -9.46 13.90 -15.29
N PRO A 119 -9.30 13.73 -16.62
CA PRO A 119 -9.10 12.41 -17.22
C PRO A 119 -7.67 11.87 -17.00
N ILE A 120 -6.71 12.75 -16.68
CA ILE A 120 -5.28 12.47 -16.50
C ILE A 120 -4.98 11.33 -15.49
N PRO A 121 -5.67 11.22 -14.34
CA PRO A 121 -5.34 10.21 -13.33
C PRO A 121 -5.59 8.79 -13.80
N LEU A 122 -6.56 8.55 -14.68
CA LEU A 122 -6.74 7.22 -15.28
C LEU A 122 -5.46 6.74 -15.99
N VAL A 123 -4.72 7.69 -16.58
CA VAL A 123 -3.45 7.41 -17.23
C VAL A 123 -2.29 7.44 -16.23
N ALA A 124 -2.25 8.32 -15.23
CA ALA A 124 -1.07 8.41 -14.35
C ALA A 124 -0.97 7.30 -13.29
N ILE A 125 -2.10 6.73 -12.86
CA ILE A 125 -2.18 5.82 -11.70
C ILE A 125 -1.31 4.55 -11.80
N PRO A 126 -1.24 3.86 -12.96
CA PRO A 126 -0.37 2.69 -13.14
C PRO A 126 1.11 2.94 -12.85
N TRP A 127 1.59 4.18 -13.03
CA TRP A 127 2.97 4.58 -12.71
C TRP A 127 3.08 5.11 -11.29
N LEU A 128 2.07 5.86 -10.84
CA LEU A 128 2.09 6.57 -9.57
C LEU A 128 2.13 5.61 -8.38
N ILE A 129 1.23 4.62 -8.33
CA ILE A 129 1.11 3.75 -7.16
C ILE A 129 2.35 2.88 -6.94
N PRO A 130 2.88 2.17 -7.95
CA PRO A 130 4.13 1.42 -7.79
C PRO A 130 5.30 2.30 -7.34
N ALA A 131 5.40 3.53 -7.86
CA ALA A 131 6.44 4.46 -7.43
C ALA A 131 6.29 4.92 -5.97
N TYR A 132 5.06 5.07 -5.47
CA TYR A 132 4.80 5.39 -4.07
C TYR A 132 5.07 4.21 -3.13
N ILE A 133 4.67 2.99 -3.54
CA ILE A 133 4.96 1.77 -2.80
C ILE A 133 6.48 1.54 -2.76
N GLY A 134 7.20 1.68 -3.87
CA GLY A 134 8.67 1.57 -3.89
C GLY A 134 9.33 2.55 -2.92
N ARG A 135 8.90 3.82 -2.91
CA ARG A 135 9.38 4.82 -1.94
C ARG A 135 9.05 4.47 -0.49
N MET A 136 7.88 3.88 -0.23
CA MET A 136 7.53 3.40 1.11
C MET A 136 8.49 2.31 1.60
N TYR A 137 8.94 1.40 0.71
CA TYR A 137 9.92 0.38 1.07
C TYR A 137 11.31 0.99 1.33
N GLU A 138 11.73 1.94 0.48
CA GLU A 138 13.00 2.67 0.65
C GLU A 138 13.04 3.46 1.95
N GLU A 139 11.96 4.16 2.30
CA GLU A 139 11.83 4.90 3.57
C GLU A 139 11.84 3.97 4.80
N ASP A 140 11.48 2.70 4.64
CA ASP A 140 11.56 1.64 5.66
C ASP A 140 12.93 0.93 5.65
N GLY A 141 13.91 1.43 4.89
CA GLY A 141 15.26 0.87 4.78
C GLY A 141 15.33 -0.44 3.99
N ARG A 142 14.28 -0.78 3.22
CA ARG A 142 14.24 -1.97 2.35
C ARG A 142 14.50 -1.60 0.90
N GLU A 143 15.02 -2.56 0.13
CA GLU A 143 15.12 -2.43 -1.33
C GLU A 143 13.73 -2.25 -1.97
N LYS A 144 13.67 -1.53 -3.09
CA LYS A 144 12.43 -1.24 -3.82
C LYS A 144 11.97 -2.49 -4.59
N PRO A 145 10.92 -3.21 -4.17
CA PRO A 145 10.48 -4.41 -4.88
C PRO A 145 9.75 -4.07 -6.18
N ILE A 146 9.22 -2.85 -6.29
CA ILE A 146 8.44 -2.38 -7.42
C ILE A 146 8.74 -0.91 -7.66
N THR A 147 8.77 -0.51 -8.93
CA THR A 147 9.04 0.87 -9.35
C THR A 147 7.92 1.37 -10.26
N GLY A 148 7.91 2.66 -10.57
CA GLY A 148 6.92 3.25 -11.49
C GLY A 148 6.93 2.62 -12.89
N LEU A 149 8.01 1.96 -13.30
CA LEU A 149 8.11 1.25 -14.58
C LEU A 149 7.14 0.07 -14.67
N SER A 150 6.65 -0.45 -13.54
CA SER A 150 5.60 -1.47 -13.55
C SER A 150 4.31 -1.01 -14.22
N GLY A 151 4.12 0.30 -14.42
CA GLY A 151 3.00 0.84 -15.21
C GLY A 151 2.99 0.38 -16.67
N PHE A 152 4.13 0.01 -17.26
CA PHE A 152 4.20 -0.44 -18.67
C PHE A 152 3.39 -1.70 -18.97
N TRP A 153 3.04 -2.49 -17.95
CA TRP A 153 2.19 -3.67 -18.12
C TRP A 153 0.79 -3.35 -18.69
N ILE A 154 0.34 -2.09 -18.60
CA ILE A 154 -0.93 -1.67 -19.19
C ILE A 154 -0.96 -1.75 -20.73
N PHE A 155 0.21 -1.71 -21.39
CA PHE A 155 0.29 -1.77 -22.85
C PHE A 155 0.13 -3.18 -23.41
N VAL A 156 0.29 -4.23 -22.59
CA VAL A 156 0.14 -5.63 -23.03
C VAL A 156 -1.27 -5.91 -23.58
N PRO A 157 -2.37 -5.64 -22.85
CA PRO A 157 -3.71 -5.80 -23.40
C PRO A 157 -3.98 -4.85 -24.57
N LEU A 158 -3.42 -3.65 -24.57
CA LEU A 158 -3.58 -2.70 -25.68
C LEU A 158 -2.97 -3.23 -26.98
N ALA A 159 -1.77 -3.82 -26.91
CA ALA A 159 -1.13 -4.46 -28.06
C ALA A 159 -2.00 -5.60 -28.60
N GLY A 160 -2.58 -6.43 -27.73
CA GLY A 160 -3.53 -7.47 -28.11
C GLY A 160 -4.75 -6.93 -28.86
N MET A 161 -5.34 -5.83 -28.37
CA MET A 161 -6.47 -5.15 -29.03
C MET A 161 -6.11 -4.62 -30.41
N ILE A 162 -4.93 -4.04 -30.59
CA ILE A 162 -4.46 -3.54 -31.89
C ILE A 162 -4.29 -4.69 -32.87
N ILE A 163 -3.64 -5.78 -32.46
CA ILE A 163 -3.43 -6.97 -33.31
C ILE A 163 -4.78 -7.55 -33.76
N TRP A 164 -5.73 -7.68 -32.84
CA TRP A 164 -7.07 -8.15 -33.15
C TRP A 164 -7.78 -7.22 -34.14
N LEU A 165 -7.76 -5.90 -33.90
CA LEU A 165 -8.42 -4.92 -34.77
C LEU A 165 -7.85 -4.95 -36.20
N VAL A 166 -6.53 -4.97 -36.34
CA VAL A 166 -5.86 -5.07 -37.66
C VAL A 166 -6.29 -6.34 -38.38
N LYS A 167 -6.35 -7.48 -37.69
CA LYS A 167 -6.79 -8.76 -38.28
C LYS A 167 -8.24 -8.69 -38.76
N VAL A 168 -9.15 -8.16 -37.93
CA VAL A 168 -10.58 -8.05 -38.27
C VAL A 168 -10.76 -7.08 -39.45
N GLN A 169 -10.14 -5.90 -39.38
CA GLN A 169 -10.24 -4.89 -40.44
C GLN A 169 -9.70 -5.40 -41.77
N LYS A 170 -8.56 -6.13 -41.76
CA LYS A 170 -8.02 -6.71 -43.00
C LYS A 170 -9.01 -7.67 -43.65
N ARG A 171 -9.62 -8.58 -42.88
CA ARG A 171 -10.60 -9.54 -43.41
C ARG A 171 -11.89 -8.87 -43.87
N LEU A 172 -12.34 -7.85 -43.16
CA LEU A 172 -13.52 -7.08 -43.55
C LEU A 172 -13.27 -6.35 -44.87
N ASN A 173 -12.11 -5.72 -45.03
CA ASN A 173 -11.74 -5.05 -46.27
C ASN A 173 -11.63 -6.02 -47.44
N GLU A 174 -10.98 -7.17 -47.25
CA GLU A 174 -10.92 -8.23 -48.27
C GLU A 174 -12.33 -8.67 -48.73
N PHE A 175 -13.28 -8.80 -47.80
CA PHE A 175 -14.66 -9.14 -48.11
C PHE A 175 -15.37 -8.06 -48.95
N TRP A 176 -15.24 -6.79 -48.58
CA TRP A 176 -15.88 -5.70 -49.33
C TRP A 176 -15.23 -5.46 -50.69
N THR A 177 -13.90 -5.53 -50.79
CA THR A 177 -13.22 -5.45 -52.10
C THR A 177 -13.66 -6.56 -53.05
N ALA A 178 -13.89 -7.77 -52.55
CA ALA A 178 -14.43 -8.87 -53.37
C ALA A 178 -15.88 -8.61 -53.83
N LYS A 179 -16.66 -7.84 -53.07
CA LYS A 179 -18.04 -7.43 -53.42
C LYS A 179 -18.07 -6.26 -54.40
N ASP A 180 -17.16 -5.30 -54.26
CA ASP A 180 -17.10 -4.10 -55.11
C ASP A 180 -16.51 -4.39 -56.50
N GLY A 181 -15.67 -5.43 -56.64
CA GLY A 181 -15.10 -5.88 -57.91
C GLY A 181 -15.96 -6.90 -58.69
N GLY A 182 -17.23 -7.07 -58.32
CA GLY A 182 -18.16 -8.08 -58.84
C GLY A 182 -19.20 -7.62 -59.86
N TYR A 183 -18.97 -6.49 -60.55
CA TYR A 183 -19.71 -6.04 -61.74
C TYR A 183 -18.75 -5.44 -62.77
#